data_AF-A0A1W9LU06-F1
#
_entry.id   AF-A0A1W9LU06-F1
#
_cell.length_a   1.000
_cell.length_b   1.000
_cell.length_c   1.000
_cell.angle_alpha   90.00
_cell.angle_beta   90.00
_cell.angle_gamma   90.00
#
_symmetry.space_group_name_H-M   'P 1'
#
loop_
_entity.id
_entity.type
_entity.pdbx_description
1 polymer ?
#
loop_
_entity_poly.entity_id
_entity_poly.type
_entity_poly.pdbx_seq_one_letter_code
_entity_poly.pdbx_strand_id
1 'polypeptide(L)'
;MNYPPKLIILGYFINDMEDDYLFPNATIVDGYPVRTKDIKDMETGELAIREQDEADEDKTFGVKVYPKNVILKKVKWWAENHLVLYQLTKNSLRPLLLNIPIVRDIAIAAKVVTPPTLSFSERPWVKNAWSSHLSNLQEFKKMAELQGARFLVVVIPSKEQVYPFLTSWQGLDRERPQKILQQFFDQEGIDYIDVLPRLVSFSNQAPHMLVPDKDLYWRNDPHLNIKGNYLLSLLVSQFILEWKMLDIDPERKILSSINEKLAVFQ
;
A
#
# COMPACT_ATOMS: atom_id res chain seq x y z
N MET A 1 5.42 -12.18 -30.28
CA MET A 1 5.37 -13.19 -29.21
C MET A 1 4.18 -14.09 -29.49
N ASN A 2 4.36 -15.41 -29.63
CA ASN A 2 3.34 -16.32 -30.19
C ASN A 2 2.45 -17.05 -29.16
N TYR A 3 2.42 -16.60 -27.90
CA TYR A 3 1.54 -17.16 -26.88
C TYR A 3 0.98 -16.02 -26.02
N PRO A 4 -0.24 -15.53 -26.29
CA PRO A 4 -0.87 -14.53 -25.43
C PRO A 4 -1.12 -15.11 -24.03
N PRO A 5 -1.11 -14.29 -22.97
CA PRO A 5 -1.40 -14.76 -21.62
C PRO A 5 -2.83 -15.31 -21.53
N LYS A 6 -3.04 -16.38 -20.77
CA LYS A 6 -4.38 -16.93 -20.50
C LYS A 6 -5.12 -16.19 -19.37
N LEU A 7 -4.36 -15.62 -18.44
CA LEU A 7 -4.85 -14.90 -17.27
C LEU A 7 -3.90 -13.72 -17.00
N ILE A 8 -4.47 -12.54 -16.81
CA ILE A 8 -3.78 -11.34 -16.35
C ILE A 8 -4.26 -11.07 -14.93
N ILE A 9 -3.33 -10.93 -14.00
CA ILE A 9 -3.62 -10.65 -12.58
C ILE A 9 -3.08 -9.26 -12.26
N LEU A 10 -3.97 -8.38 -11.79
CA LEU A 10 -3.61 -7.06 -11.29
C LEU A 10 -3.66 -7.07 -9.76
N GLY A 11 -2.50 -6.93 -9.11
CA GLY A 11 -2.45 -6.64 -7.69
C GLY A 11 -2.75 -5.16 -7.46
N TYR A 12 -3.85 -4.88 -6.77
CA TYR A 12 -4.35 -3.54 -6.53
C TYR A 12 -4.13 -3.12 -5.08
N PHE A 13 -3.50 -1.97 -4.86
CA PHE A 13 -3.32 -1.38 -3.54
C PHE A 13 -4.16 -0.12 -3.37
N ILE A 14 -4.57 0.16 -2.14
CA ILE A 14 -5.47 1.28 -1.86
C ILE A 14 -4.84 2.65 -2.22
N ASN A 15 -3.51 2.78 -2.28
CA ASN A 15 -2.84 4.01 -2.73
C ASN A 15 -2.78 4.16 -4.26
N ASP A 16 -3.13 3.14 -5.05
CA ASP A 16 -3.06 3.21 -6.52
C ASP A 16 -3.96 4.32 -7.08
N MET A 17 -5.10 4.60 -6.44
CA MET A 17 -5.97 5.72 -6.83
C MET A 17 -5.26 7.08 -6.67
N GLU A 18 -4.49 7.25 -5.60
CA GLU A 18 -3.71 8.48 -5.37
C GLU A 18 -2.53 8.58 -6.35
N ASP A 19 -1.87 7.45 -6.62
CA ASP A 19 -0.76 7.39 -7.58
C ASP A 19 -1.22 7.74 -9.01
N ASP A 20 -2.39 7.26 -9.43
CA ASP A 20 -3.01 7.61 -10.71
C ASP A 20 -3.38 9.10 -10.78
N TYR A 21 -3.93 9.66 -9.69
CA TYR A 21 -4.27 11.07 -9.62
C TYR A 21 -3.02 11.97 -9.77
N LEU A 22 -1.89 11.52 -9.22
CA LEU A 22 -0.62 12.21 -9.28
C LEU A 22 0.17 11.88 -10.56
N PHE A 23 -0.33 11.04 -11.46
CA PHE A 23 0.45 10.56 -12.60
C PHE A 23 0.81 11.68 -13.62
N PRO A 24 2.03 11.67 -14.20
CA PRO A 24 3.22 10.99 -13.70
C PRO A 24 3.66 11.63 -12.38
N ASN A 25 3.80 10.80 -11.34
CA ASN A 25 4.08 11.25 -9.96
C ASN A 25 5.58 11.33 -9.64
N ALA A 26 6.43 10.76 -10.50
CA ALA A 26 7.87 10.76 -10.36
C ALA A 26 8.59 10.75 -11.73
N THR A 27 9.84 11.22 -11.71
CA THR A 27 10.79 11.14 -12.81
C THR A 27 12.16 10.67 -12.29
N ILE A 28 13.12 10.41 -13.18
CA ILE A 28 14.51 10.08 -12.81
C ILE A 28 15.41 11.29 -13.05
N VAL A 29 16.11 11.72 -12.00
CA VAL A 29 17.16 12.75 -12.07
C VAL A 29 18.44 12.16 -11.49
N ASP A 30 19.52 12.14 -12.27
CA ASP A 30 20.82 11.57 -11.89
C ASP A 30 20.76 10.13 -11.33
N GLY A 31 19.86 9.32 -11.85
CA GLY A 31 19.66 7.92 -11.40
C GLY A 31 18.80 7.76 -10.14
N TYR A 32 18.25 8.85 -9.59
CA TYR A 32 17.36 8.82 -8.44
C TYR A 32 15.91 9.13 -8.83
N PRO A 33 14.91 8.43 -8.28
CA PRO A 33 13.51 8.77 -8.47
C PRO A 33 13.15 10.01 -7.65
N VAL A 34 12.59 11.02 -8.32
CA VAL A 34 12.19 12.30 -7.75
C VAL A 34 10.70 12.51 -8.00
N ARG A 35 9.95 12.94 -6.98
CA ARG A 35 8.54 13.31 -7.14
C ARG A 35 8.40 14.58 -7.95
N THR A 36 7.50 14.56 -8.92
CA THR A 36 7.22 15.69 -9.82
C THR A 36 5.94 16.43 -9.45
N LYS A 37 5.04 15.78 -8.71
CA LYS A 37 3.74 16.35 -8.32
C LYS A 37 3.41 16.02 -6.87
N ASP A 38 2.78 16.95 -6.20
CA ASP A 38 2.09 16.74 -4.92
C ASP A 38 0.75 17.48 -4.91
N ILE A 39 -0.14 17.11 -3.99
CA ILE A 39 -1.37 17.87 -3.74
C ILE A 39 -1.01 19.11 -2.90
N LYS A 40 -1.13 20.28 -3.52
CA LYS A 40 -0.89 21.59 -2.89
C LYS A 40 -2.02 21.97 -1.95
N ASP A 41 -3.26 21.69 -2.35
CA ASP A 41 -4.46 22.01 -1.58
C ASP A 41 -5.39 20.81 -1.53
N MET A 42 -5.57 20.26 -0.32
CA MET A 42 -6.44 19.11 -0.08
C MET A 42 -7.93 19.44 -0.19
N GLU A 43 -8.34 20.71 -0.09
CA GLU A 43 -9.73 21.12 -0.23
C GLU A 43 -10.17 21.13 -1.70
N THR A 44 -9.30 21.60 -2.59
CA THR A 44 -9.59 21.76 -4.02
C THR A 44 -9.03 20.63 -4.89
N GLY A 45 -8.00 19.93 -4.41
CA GLY A 45 -7.22 18.97 -5.21
C GLY A 45 -6.16 19.65 -6.09
N GLU A 46 -5.89 20.94 -5.92
CA GLU A 46 -4.87 21.63 -6.72
C GLU A 46 -3.51 20.92 -6.59
N LEU A 47 -2.87 20.64 -7.71
CA LEU A 47 -1.55 20.01 -7.76
C LEU A 47 -0.45 21.08 -7.82
N ALA A 48 0.62 20.88 -7.05
CA ALA A 48 1.88 21.57 -7.27
C ALA A 48 2.77 20.71 -8.16
N ILE A 49 3.38 21.33 -9.17
CA ILE A 49 4.46 20.74 -9.96
C ILE A 49 5.76 21.15 -9.28
N ARG A 50 6.58 20.18 -8.87
CA ARG A 50 7.91 20.45 -8.33
C ARG A 50 8.87 20.77 -9.45
N GLU A 51 9.56 21.90 -9.35
CA GLU A 51 10.66 22.24 -10.26
C GLU A 51 11.91 21.40 -9.94
N GLN A 52 12.78 21.21 -10.92
CA GLN A 52 13.94 20.31 -10.83
C GLN A 52 14.93 20.72 -9.73
N ASP A 53 14.97 21.99 -9.33
CA ASP A 53 15.86 22.48 -8.27
C ASP A 53 15.37 22.07 -6.86
N GLU A 54 14.07 21.82 -6.66
CA GLU A 54 13.53 21.25 -5.40
C GLU A 54 13.85 19.75 -5.26
N ALA A 55 14.16 19.07 -6.36
CA ALA A 55 14.62 17.67 -6.38
C ALA A 55 15.99 17.48 -5.71
N ASP A 56 16.86 18.50 -5.80
CA ASP A 56 18.18 18.47 -5.18
C ASP A 56 18.12 18.67 -3.65
N GLU A 57 17.01 19.19 -3.12
CA GLU A 57 16.77 19.22 -1.68
C GLU A 57 16.50 17.80 -1.12
N ASP A 58 15.85 16.92 -1.87
CA ASP A 58 15.67 15.50 -1.48
C ASP A 58 17.04 14.80 -1.31
N LYS A 59 18.03 15.14 -2.15
CA LYS A 59 19.43 14.69 -2.01
C LYS A 59 20.11 15.24 -0.74
N THR A 60 19.69 16.41 -0.28
CA THR A 60 20.30 17.14 0.85
C THR A 60 19.70 16.77 2.22
N PHE A 61 18.42 16.35 2.26
CA PHE A 61 17.71 16.08 3.51
C PHE A 61 17.23 14.63 3.68
N GLY A 62 17.24 13.83 2.62
CA GLY A 62 16.76 12.45 2.64
C GLY A 62 15.28 12.32 3.01
N VAL A 63 14.45 13.31 2.68
CA VAL A 63 12.99 13.26 2.89
C VAL A 63 12.22 13.92 1.77
N LYS A 64 11.17 13.22 1.34
CA LYS A 64 10.22 13.58 0.27
C LYS A 64 9.38 14.85 0.49
N VAL A 65 9.54 15.57 1.61
CA VAL A 65 8.74 16.76 1.97
C VAL A 65 9.64 17.74 2.72
N TYR A 66 9.55 19.03 2.37
CA TYR A 66 10.31 20.09 3.03
C TYR A 66 10.10 20.03 4.55
N PRO A 67 11.16 19.77 5.34
CA PRO A 67 10.98 19.52 6.76
C PRO A 67 10.63 20.81 7.50
N LYS A 68 9.59 20.76 8.35
CA LYS A 68 9.25 21.86 9.29
C LYS A 68 10.43 22.33 10.17
N ASN A 69 11.45 21.49 10.34
CA ASN A 69 12.64 21.81 11.12
C ASN A 69 13.92 21.43 10.37
N VAL A 70 14.32 22.31 9.45
CA VAL A 70 15.43 22.14 8.49
C VAL A 70 16.75 21.76 9.18
N ILE A 71 17.08 22.44 10.29
CA ILE A 71 18.36 22.24 11.00
C ILE A 71 18.44 20.84 11.59
N LEU A 72 17.41 20.40 12.32
CA LEU A 72 17.37 19.08 12.94
C LEU A 72 17.48 17.97 11.89
N LYS A 73 16.89 18.19 10.71
CA LYS A 73 16.94 17.26 9.59
C LYS A 73 18.31 17.20 8.92
N LYS A 74 19.01 18.33 8.73
CA LYS A 74 20.40 18.31 8.25
C LYS A 74 21.30 17.54 9.20
N VAL A 75 21.19 17.79 10.51
CA VAL A 75 21.97 17.09 11.53
C VAL A 75 21.68 15.59 11.51
N LYS A 76 20.40 15.22 11.42
CA LYS A 76 19.98 13.82 11.33
C LYS A 76 20.51 13.14 10.06
N TRP A 77 20.33 13.75 8.90
CA TRP A 77 20.81 13.22 7.62
C TRP A 77 22.33 13.10 7.60
N TRP A 78 23.05 14.12 8.11
CA TRP A 78 24.50 14.06 8.25
C TRP A 78 24.92 12.91 9.15
N ALA A 79 24.29 12.75 10.32
CA ALA A 79 24.57 11.64 11.24
C ALA A 79 24.27 10.27 10.62
N GLU A 80 23.20 10.13 9.83
CA GLU A 80 22.84 8.88 9.14
C GLU A 80 23.88 8.46 8.09
N ASN A 81 24.52 9.43 7.44
CA ASN A 81 25.51 9.18 6.38
C ASN A 81 26.96 9.17 6.90
N HIS A 82 27.25 9.78 8.05
CA HIS A 82 28.63 9.95 8.54
C HIS A 82 28.92 9.22 9.86
N LEU A 83 27.90 8.80 10.61
CA LEU A 83 28.08 8.14 11.91
C LEU A 83 27.52 6.71 11.89
N VAL A 84 28.39 5.73 11.68
CA VAL A 84 28.05 4.29 11.77
C VAL A 84 27.44 3.95 13.14
N LEU A 85 28.00 4.51 14.21
CA LEU A 85 27.45 4.37 15.57
C LEU A 85 26.02 4.91 15.68
N TYR A 86 25.70 6.03 15.04
CA TYR A 86 24.32 6.52 14.99
C TYR A 86 23.41 5.55 14.24
N GLN A 87 23.83 4.97 13.11
CA GLN A 87 23.04 3.95 12.43
C GLN A 87 22.77 2.70 13.29
N LEU A 88 23.78 2.25 14.03
CA LEU A 88 23.68 1.08 14.91
C LEU A 88 22.84 1.36 16.17
N THR A 89 22.87 2.58 16.68
CA THR A 89 22.25 2.93 17.97
C THR A 89 20.94 3.70 17.86
N LYS A 90 20.60 4.29 16.71
CA LYS A 90 19.37 5.10 16.56
C LYS A 90 18.09 4.38 16.95
N ASN A 91 18.03 3.06 16.74
CA ASN A 91 16.89 2.24 17.12
C ASN A 91 16.89 1.87 18.61
N SER A 92 18.07 1.65 19.20
CA SER A 92 18.26 1.35 20.63
C SER A 92 18.10 2.57 21.53
N LEU A 93 18.43 3.77 21.03
CA LEU A 93 18.26 5.04 21.71
C LEU A 93 16.84 5.60 21.56
N ARG A 94 16.07 5.13 20.58
CA ARG A 94 14.71 5.61 20.34
C ARG A 94 13.78 5.51 21.56
N PRO A 95 13.76 4.40 22.34
CA PRO A 95 12.96 4.31 23.57
C PRO A 95 13.41 5.31 24.64
N LEU A 96 14.73 5.53 24.77
CA LEU A 96 15.30 6.49 25.72
C LEU A 96 14.96 7.93 25.34
N LEU A 97 15.03 8.26 24.04
CA LEU A 97 14.65 9.57 23.52
C LEU A 97 13.14 9.81 23.64
N LEU A 98 12.31 8.78 23.51
CA LEU A 98 10.85 8.87 23.73
C LEU A 98 10.48 9.11 25.21
N ASN A 99 11.41 8.98 26.15
CA ASN A 99 11.18 9.39 27.54
C ASN A 99 11.36 10.91 27.74
N ILE A 100 11.91 11.63 26.75
CA ILE A 100 12.00 13.09 26.76
C ILE A 100 10.63 13.64 26.34
N PRO A 101 9.92 14.41 27.18
CA PRO A 101 8.55 14.84 26.93
C PRO A 101 8.34 15.50 25.56
N ILE A 102 9.22 16.44 25.18
CA ILE A 102 9.16 17.11 23.87
C ILE A 102 9.30 16.12 22.71
N VAL A 103 10.22 15.16 22.80
CA VAL A 103 10.42 14.15 21.75
C VAL A 103 9.25 13.18 21.73
N ARG A 104 8.71 12.83 22.89
CA ARG A 104 7.50 12.01 23.04
C ARG A 104 6.30 12.69 22.40
N ASP A 105 6.07 13.96 22.68
CA ASP A 105 4.92 14.73 22.20
C ASP A 105 5.05 14.99 20.70
N ILE A 106 6.26 15.27 20.19
CA ILE A 106 6.53 15.32 18.74
C ILE A 106 6.32 13.96 18.08
N ALA A 107 6.77 12.87 18.70
CA ALA A 107 6.63 11.52 18.16
C ALA A 107 5.20 10.99 18.23
N ILE A 108 4.45 11.35 19.27
CA ILE A 108 3.01 11.08 19.40
C ILE A 108 2.28 11.91 18.35
N ALA A 109 2.52 13.22 18.26
CA ALA A 109 1.92 14.06 17.21
C ALA A 109 2.25 13.56 15.79
N ALA A 110 3.46 13.03 15.57
CA ALA A 110 3.87 12.43 14.29
C ALA A 110 3.31 11.02 14.05
N LYS A 111 2.96 10.26 15.10
CA LYS A 111 2.31 8.94 15.01
C LYS A 111 0.78 9.04 14.92
N VAL A 112 0.19 10.11 15.46
CA VAL A 112 -1.26 10.30 15.59
C VAL A 112 -1.91 10.73 14.26
N VAL A 113 -1.15 11.10 13.24
CA VAL A 113 -1.72 11.53 11.96
C VAL A 113 -0.86 11.04 10.79
N THR A 114 -0.83 9.74 10.54
CA THR A 114 -0.78 9.32 9.13
C THR A 114 -2.21 9.45 8.62
N PRO A 115 -2.53 10.52 7.87
CA PRO A 115 -3.85 10.67 7.32
C PRO A 115 -4.15 9.42 6.47
N PRO A 116 -5.40 8.92 6.47
CA PRO A 116 -5.77 7.88 5.54
C PRO A 116 -5.43 8.33 4.12
N THR A 117 -5.08 7.38 3.25
CA THR A 117 -4.80 7.70 1.83
C THR A 117 -5.99 8.42 1.21
N LEU A 118 -5.76 9.10 0.09
CA LEU A 118 -6.82 9.88 -0.56
C LEU A 118 -8.09 9.06 -0.84
N SER A 119 -7.94 7.76 -1.04
CA SER A 119 -8.98 6.76 -1.30
C SER A 119 -10.11 6.73 -0.26
N PHE A 120 -9.83 7.14 0.97
CA PHE A 120 -10.84 7.20 2.04
C PHE A 120 -11.62 8.52 2.08
N SER A 121 -11.21 9.53 1.33
CA SER A 121 -11.80 10.87 1.33
C SER A 121 -13.11 10.92 0.54
N GLU A 122 -14.07 11.71 1.03
CA GLU A 122 -15.36 11.96 0.38
C GLU A 122 -15.44 13.30 -0.34
N ARG A 123 -14.32 14.03 -0.39
CA ARG A 123 -14.26 15.36 -1.00
C ARG A 123 -14.70 15.32 -2.47
N PRO A 124 -15.36 16.37 -2.98
CA PRO A 124 -15.90 16.37 -4.34
C PRO A 124 -14.86 16.06 -5.43
N TRP A 125 -13.67 16.66 -5.35
CA TRP A 125 -12.61 16.43 -6.33
C TRP A 125 -12.06 15.00 -6.29
N VAL A 126 -12.13 14.32 -5.14
CA VAL A 126 -11.72 12.92 -4.98
C VAL A 126 -12.68 11.98 -5.71
N LYS A 127 -13.96 12.35 -5.86
CA LYS A 127 -14.90 11.59 -6.70
C LYS A 127 -14.47 11.61 -8.17
N ASN A 128 -13.94 12.74 -8.65
CA ASN A 128 -13.42 12.85 -10.01
C ASN A 128 -12.12 12.05 -10.17
N ALA A 129 -11.25 12.05 -9.15
CA ALA A 129 -10.06 11.21 -9.12
C ALA A 129 -10.42 9.71 -9.19
N TRP A 130 -11.38 9.27 -8.38
CA TRP A 130 -11.95 7.92 -8.47
C TRP A 130 -12.48 7.60 -9.85
N SER A 131 -13.30 8.47 -10.45
CA SER A 131 -13.84 8.24 -11.80
C SER A 131 -12.74 8.01 -12.84
N SER A 132 -11.70 8.84 -12.83
CA SER A 132 -10.56 8.72 -13.74
C SER A 132 -9.79 7.41 -13.52
N HIS A 133 -9.56 7.08 -12.25
CA HIS A 133 -8.88 5.85 -11.85
C HIS A 133 -9.66 4.58 -12.24
N LEU A 134 -10.99 4.56 -12.03
CA LEU A 134 -11.84 3.44 -12.45
C LEU A 134 -11.84 3.28 -13.98
N SER A 135 -11.76 4.38 -14.73
CA SER A 135 -11.57 4.32 -16.18
C SER A 135 -10.27 3.59 -16.57
N ASN A 136 -9.18 3.79 -15.83
CA ASN A 136 -7.92 3.07 -16.08
C ASN A 136 -8.08 1.55 -15.85
N LEU A 137 -8.80 1.15 -14.80
CA LEU A 137 -9.11 -0.27 -14.54
C LEU A 137 -9.95 -0.89 -15.66
N GLN A 138 -10.86 -0.12 -16.25
CA GLN A 138 -11.63 -0.55 -17.42
C GLN A 138 -10.72 -0.78 -18.64
N GLU A 139 -9.69 0.04 -18.83
CA GLU A 139 -8.72 -0.15 -19.93
C GLU A 139 -7.88 -1.43 -19.75
N PHE A 140 -7.52 -1.81 -18.52
CA PHE A 140 -6.88 -3.10 -18.27
C PHE A 140 -7.77 -4.29 -18.66
N LYS A 141 -9.07 -4.21 -18.34
CA LYS A 141 -10.05 -5.21 -18.76
C LYS A 141 -10.11 -5.32 -20.28
N LYS A 142 -10.27 -4.19 -20.99
CA LYS A 142 -10.30 -4.16 -22.47
C LYS A 142 -9.02 -4.75 -23.06
N MET A 143 -7.86 -4.43 -22.48
CA MET A 143 -6.57 -4.98 -22.91
C MET A 143 -6.53 -6.50 -22.74
N ALA A 144 -7.02 -7.05 -21.63
CA ALA A 144 -7.10 -8.50 -21.43
C ALA A 144 -8.05 -9.17 -22.44
N GLU A 145 -9.23 -8.60 -22.67
CA GLU A 145 -10.21 -9.11 -23.65
C GLU A 145 -9.64 -9.14 -25.06
N LEU A 146 -8.90 -8.10 -25.48
CA LEU A 146 -8.23 -8.04 -26.78
C LEU A 146 -7.19 -9.15 -26.96
N GLN A 147 -6.60 -9.64 -25.87
CA GLN A 147 -5.65 -10.76 -25.88
C GLN A 147 -6.33 -12.13 -25.69
N GLY A 148 -7.65 -12.17 -25.52
CA GLY A 148 -8.39 -13.39 -25.17
C GLY A 148 -8.01 -13.94 -23.78
N ALA A 149 -7.50 -13.08 -22.90
CA ALA A 149 -7.10 -13.43 -21.54
C ALA A 149 -8.25 -13.19 -20.55
N ARG A 150 -8.35 -14.01 -19.50
CA ARG A 150 -9.13 -13.65 -18.31
C ARG A 150 -8.45 -12.50 -17.56
N PHE A 151 -9.22 -11.64 -16.91
CA PHE A 151 -8.71 -10.54 -16.10
C PHE A 151 -9.18 -10.69 -14.66
N LEU A 152 -8.24 -10.74 -13.73
CA LEU A 152 -8.50 -10.85 -12.29
C LEU A 152 -7.83 -9.70 -11.55
N VAL A 153 -8.60 -9.00 -10.72
CA VAL A 153 -8.07 -7.98 -9.80
C VAL A 153 -7.98 -8.53 -8.38
N VAL A 154 -6.81 -8.44 -7.75
CA VAL A 154 -6.60 -8.82 -6.34
C VAL A 154 -6.48 -7.55 -5.51
N VAL A 155 -7.52 -7.23 -4.73
CA VAL A 155 -7.56 -6.03 -3.89
C VAL A 155 -6.84 -6.31 -2.57
N ILE A 156 -5.65 -5.73 -2.41
CA ILE A 156 -4.76 -5.91 -1.26
C ILE A 156 -4.99 -4.76 -0.28
N PRO A 157 -5.44 -5.03 0.96
CA PRO A 157 -5.69 -3.99 1.94
C PRO A 157 -4.41 -3.36 2.48
N SER A 158 -4.55 -2.18 3.07
CA SER A 158 -3.47 -1.59 3.86
C SER A 158 -3.30 -2.33 5.19
N LYS A 159 -2.12 -2.14 5.80
CA LYS A 159 -1.81 -2.64 7.15
C LYS A 159 -2.85 -2.20 8.18
N GLU A 160 -3.30 -0.96 8.10
CA GLU A 160 -4.26 -0.35 9.03
C GLU A 160 -5.69 -0.88 8.85
N GLN A 161 -6.03 -1.37 7.65
CA GLN A 161 -7.29 -2.07 7.42
C GLN A 161 -7.29 -3.45 8.08
N VAL A 162 -6.16 -4.17 8.04
CA VAL A 162 -6.00 -5.49 8.69
C VAL A 162 -5.80 -5.37 10.20
N TYR A 163 -5.10 -4.33 10.67
CA TYR A 163 -4.78 -4.09 12.08
C TYR A 163 -5.31 -2.74 12.56
N PRO A 164 -6.59 -2.66 12.93
CA PRO A 164 -7.25 -1.40 13.23
C PRO A 164 -6.68 -0.67 14.44
N PHE A 165 -6.14 -1.42 15.40
CA PHE A 165 -5.55 -0.89 16.62
C PHE A 165 -4.23 -0.12 16.38
N LEU A 166 -3.67 -0.15 15.15
CA LEU A 166 -2.47 0.61 14.80
C LEU A 166 -2.77 2.07 14.46
N THR A 167 -4.03 2.43 14.25
CA THR A 167 -4.42 3.77 13.80
C THR A 167 -5.54 4.35 14.67
N SER A 168 -5.61 5.68 14.69
CA SER A 168 -6.70 6.45 15.29
C SER A 168 -7.76 6.85 14.26
N TRP A 169 -7.96 6.08 13.17
CA TRP A 169 -9.02 6.26 12.17
C TRP A 169 -10.44 5.99 12.74
N GLN A 170 -10.72 6.50 13.94
CA GLN A 170 -12.04 6.42 14.57
C GLN A 170 -13.06 7.16 13.72
N GLY A 171 -14.19 6.51 13.45
CA GLY A 171 -15.27 7.08 12.64
C GLY A 171 -15.04 7.06 11.12
N LEU A 172 -13.88 6.61 10.64
CA LEU A 172 -13.62 6.42 9.21
C LEU A 172 -14.22 5.09 8.74
N ASP A 173 -14.94 5.08 7.61
CA ASP A 173 -15.29 3.82 6.94
C ASP A 173 -14.04 3.21 6.29
N ARG A 174 -13.44 2.25 7.00
CA ARG A 174 -12.22 1.56 6.58
C ARG A 174 -12.41 0.65 5.38
N GLU A 175 -13.64 0.30 5.01
CA GLU A 175 -13.93 -0.55 3.86
C GLU A 175 -14.40 0.27 2.65
N ARG A 176 -14.52 1.59 2.78
CA ARG A 176 -15.01 2.45 1.71
C ARG A 176 -14.28 2.25 0.38
N PRO A 177 -12.93 2.25 0.32
CA PRO A 177 -12.23 2.00 -0.95
C PRO A 177 -12.60 0.64 -1.56
N GLN A 178 -12.65 -0.42 -0.75
CA GLN A 178 -13.07 -1.76 -1.19
C GLN A 178 -14.49 -1.74 -1.74
N LYS A 179 -15.44 -1.09 -1.05
CA LYS A 179 -16.84 -1.01 -1.49
C LYS A 179 -16.98 -0.31 -2.85
N ILE A 180 -16.24 0.78 -3.07
CA ILE A 180 -16.22 1.49 -4.36
C ILE A 180 -15.72 0.56 -5.47
N LEU A 181 -14.60 -0.14 -5.23
CA LEU A 181 -14.01 -1.07 -6.18
C LEU A 181 -14.91 -2.26 -6.47
N GLN A 182 -15.48 -2.89 -5.44
CA GLN A 182 -16.40 -4.02 -5.56
C GLN A 182 -17.62 -3.64 -6.41
N GLN A 183 -18.26 -2.51 -6.08
CA GLN A 183 -19.40 -2.01 -6.87
C GLN A 183 -19.03 -1.80 -8.34
N PHE A 184 -17.87 -1.20 -8.60
CA PHE A 184 -17.39 -0.99 -9.97
C PHE A 184 -17.11 -2.32 -10.68
N PHE A 185 -16.41 -3.25 -10.03
CA PHE A 185 -16.08 -4.55 -10.63
C PHE A 185 -17.32 -5.40 -10.91
N ASP A 186 -18.30 -5.39 -10.00
CA ASP A 186 -19.59 -6.06 -10.19
C ASP A 186 -20.34 -5.45 -11.40
N GLN A 187 -20.35 -4.12 -11.53
CA GLN A 187 -21.00 -3.42 -12.64
C GLN A 187 -20.33 -3.68 -13.98
N GLU A 188 -18.99 -3.67 -14.01
CA GLU A 188 -18.21 -3.88 -15.22
C GLU A 188 -17.99 -5.36 -15.54
N GLY A 189 -18.41 -6.29 -14.68
CA GLY A 189 -18.14 -7.72 -14.86
C GLY A 189 -16.64 -8.04 -14.88
N ILE A 190 -15.88 -7.42 -13.97
CA ILE A 190 -14.46 -7.71 -13.74
C ILE A 190 -14.38 -8.76 -12.64
N ASP A 191 -13.67 -9.87 -12.86
CA ASP A 191 -13.42 -10.82 -11.78
C ASP A 191 -12.47 -10.19 -10.75
N TYR A 192 -12.78 -10.31 -9.45
CA TYR A 192 -11.92 -9.78 -8.39
C TYR A 192 -11.93 -10.64 -7.12
N ILE A 193 -10.90 -10.43 -6.29
CA ILE A 193 -10.81 -10.97 -4.94
C ILE A 193 -10.53 -9.81 -3.98
N ASP A 194 -11.43 -9.59 -3.02
CA ASP A 194 -11.11 -8.81 -1.82
C ASP A 194 -10.48 -9.72 -0.77
N VAL A 195 -9.18 -9.58 -0.53
CA VAL A 195 -8.47 -10.42 0.44
C VAL A 195 -8.60 -9.90 1.87
N LEU A 196 -9.17 -8.72 2.11
CA LEU A 196 -9.28 -8.13 3.44
C LEU A 196 -9.96 -9.05 4.47
N PRO A 197 -11.15 -9.64 4.22
CA PRO A 197 -11.80 -10.50 5.20
C PRO A 197 -10.95 -11.72 5.58
N ARG A 198 -10.21 -12.28 4.60
CA ARG A 198 -9.35 -13.44 4.81
C ARG A 198 -8.11 -13.06 5.61
N LEU A 199 -7.41 -11.98 5.25
CA LEU A 199 -6.25 -11.51 6.03
C LEU A 199 -6.63 -11.18 7.47
N VAL A 200 -7.80 -10.55 7.70
CA VAL A 200 -8.31 -10.31 9.05
C VAL A 200 -8.51 -11.61 9.81
N SER A 201 -9.11 -12.64 9.21
CA SER A 201 -9.34 -13.93 9.89
C SER A 201 -8.06 -14.68 10.31
N PHE A 202 -6.93 -14.43 9.65
CA PHE A 202 -5.62 -15.03 9.96
C PHE A 202 -4.72 -14.15 10.83
N SER A 203 -5.23 -13.02 11.31
CA SER A 203 -4.43 -12.01 12.01
C SER A 203 -4.85 -11.88 13.48
N ASN A 204 -3.88 -11.56 14.33
CA ASN A 204 -4.15 -11.27 15.74
C ASN A 204 -4.76 -9.87 15.88
N GLN A 205 -6.03 -9.80 16.24
CA GLN A 205 -6.78 -8.55 16.39
C GLN A 205 -6.58 -7.86 17.76
N ALA A 206 -5.92 -8.51 18.72
CA ALA A 206 -5.64 -7.89 20.01
C ALA A 206 -4.63 -6.74 19.84
N PRO A 207 -4.73 -5.62 20.59
CA PRO A 207 -3.75 -4.53 20.50
C PRO A 207 -2.34 -4.98 20.89
N HIS A 208 -1.37 -4.84 19.98
CA HIS A 208 0.04 -5.17 20.23
C HIS A 208 0.99 -4.48 19.24
N MET A 209 2.30 -4.61 19.48
CA MET A 209 3.30 -4.27 18.46
C MET A 209 3.47 -5.45 17.51
N LEU A 210 3.36 -5.21 16.20
CA LEU A 210 3.51 -6.27 15.20
C LEU A 210 4.87 -6.98 15.30
N VAL A 211 4.84 -8.31 15.22
CA VAL A 211 5.99 -9.21 15.21
C VAL A 211 6.00 -10.00 13.90
N PRO A 212 7.05 -9.90 13.06
CA PRO A 212 7.04 -10.48 11.71
C PRO A 212 6.64 -11.96 11.60
N ASP A 213 7.00 -12.80 12.56
CA ASP A 213 6.67 -14.24 12.52
C ASP A 213 5.23 -14.54 12.95
N LYS A 214 4.59 -13.60 13.66
CA LYS A 214 3.23 -13.75 14.18
C LYS A 214 2.22 -13.02 13.31
N ASP A 215 2.61 -11.87 12.77
CA ASP A 215 1.77 -10.96 12.02
C ASP A 215 2.00 -11.03 10.52
N LEU A 216 1.12 -10.39 9.75
CA LEU A 216 1.13 -10.44 8.29
C LEU A 216 1.87 -9.25 7.65
N TYR A 217 2.10 -8.19 8.42
CA TYR A 217 2.76 -6.96 7.93
C TYR A 217 4.05 -6.70 8.70
N TRP A 218 4.95 -5.94 8.08
CA TRP A 218 6.12 -5.43 8.78
C TRP A 218 5.72 -4.37 9.82
N ARG A 219 6.44 -4.34 10.94
CA ARG A 219 6.18 -3.38 12.02
C ARG A 219 6.31 -1.92 11.56
N ASN A 220 7.42 -1.62 10.89
CA ASN A 220 7.79 -0.24 10.52
C ASN A 220 7.68 0.05 9.02
N ASP A 221 7.05 -0.86 8.28
CA ASP A 221 6.88 -0.77 6.83
C ASP A 221 5.41 -1.09 6.50
N PRO A 222 4.78 -0.42 5.52
CA PRO A 222 3.36 -0.59 5.24
C PRO A 222 3.03 -1.88 4.47
N HIS A 223 4.03 -2.60 3.97
CA HIS A 223 3.84 -3.79 3.15
C HIS A 223 3.67 -5.06 3.98
N LEU A 224 3.09 -6.07 3.33
CA LEU A 224 3.07 -7.45 3.82
C LEU A 224 4.52 -7.92 4.06
N ASN A 225 4.70 -8.68 5.14
CA ASN A 225 5.96 -9.36 5.41
C ASN A 225 6.02 -10.71 4.66
N ILE A 226 7.05 -11.52 4.88
CA ILE A 226 7.20 -12.82 4.21
C ILE A 226 5.99 -13.73 4.47
N LYS A 227 5.53 -13.79 5.73
CA LYS A 227 4.35 -14.58 6.13
C LYS A 227 3.08 -14.08 5.46
N GLY A 228 2.87 -12.75 5.43
CA GLY A 228 1.72 -12.13 4.76
C GLY A 228 1.70 -12.35 3.25
N ASN A 229 2.84 -12.19 2.59
CA ASN A 229 2.97 -12.47 1.14
C ASN A 229 2.72 -13.96 0.84
N TYR A 230 3.22 -14.85 1.69
CA TYR A 230 2.99 -16.29 1.52
C TYR A 230 1.50 -16.63 1.67
N LEU A 231 0.83 -16.10 2.70
CA LEU A 231 -0.62 -16.26 2.87
C LEU A 231 -1.38 -15.72 1.66
N LEU A 232 -1.08 -14.49 1.22
CA LEU A 232 -1.72 -13.88 0.05
C LEU A 232 -1.57 -14.77 -1.20
N SER A 233 -0.38 -15.32 -1.43
CA SER A 233 -0.12 -16.21 -2.57
C SER A 233 -0.96 -17.49 -2.53
N LEU A 234 -1.15 -18.07 -1.35
CA LEU A 234 -1.99 -19.26 -1.16
C LEU A 234 -3.46 -18.93 -1.41
N LEU A 235 -3.94 -17.81 -0.88
CA LEU A 235 -5.33 -17.35 -1.09
C LEU A 235 -5.61 -17.10 -2.56
N VAL A 236 -4.77 -16.34 -3.26
CA VAL A 236 -4.95 -16.05 -4.69
C VAL A 236 -4.88 -17.33 -5.51
N SER A 237 -3.95 -18.24 -5.20
CA SER A 237 -3.84 -19.53 -5.88
C SER A 237 -5.08 -20.41 -5.66
N GLN A 238 -5.60 -20.44 -4.43
CA GLN A 238 -6.85 -21.14 -4.10
C GLN A 238 -8.00 -20.62 -4.97
N PHE A 239 -8.20 -19.30 -5.03
CA PHE A 239 -9.26 -18.68 -5.82
C PHE A 239 -9.15 -18.99 -7.32
N ILE A 240 -7.94 -18.88 -7.89
CA ILE A 240 -7.69 -19.18 -9.32
C ILE A 240 -8.13 -20.61 -9.67
N LEU A 241 -7.84 -21.58 -8.79
CA LEU A 241 -8.22 -22.97 -8.99
C LEU A 241 -9.73 -23.18 -8.78
N GLU A 242 -10.29 -22.72 -7.67
CA GLU A 242 -11.70 -22.90 -7.34
C GLU A 242 -12.64 -22.26 -8.37
N TRP A 243 -12.24 -21.12 -8.94
CA TRP A 243 -13.00 -20.40 -9.97
C TRP A 243 -12.66 -20.85 -11.40
N LYS A 244 -11.81 -21.88 -11.53
CA LYS A 244 -11.37 -22.45 -12.81
C LYS A 244 -10.91 -21.39 -13.79
N MET A 245 -10.10 -20.46 -13.29
CA MET A 245 -9.53 -19.38 -14.10
C MET A 245 -8.52 -19.88 -15.12
N LEU A 246 -7.91 -21.02 -14.84
CA LEU A 246 -6.98 -21.71 -15.72
C LEU A 246 -7.34 -23.20 -15.73
N ASP A 247 -7.20 -23.82 -16.89
CA ASP A 247 -7.28 -25.28 -17.03
C ASP A 247 -5.95 -25.90 -16.61
N ILE A 248 -5.89 -26.43 -15.39
CA ILE A 248 -4.66 -26.94 -14.75
C ILE A 248 -4.89 -28.38 -14.29
N ASP A 249 -4.09 -29.33 -14.78
CA ASP A 249 -4.07 -30.72 -14.30
C ASP A 249 -2.75 -30.98 -13.52
N PRO A 250 -2.75 -31.51 -12.27
CA PRO A 250 -3.89 -31.94 -11.46
C PRO A 250 -4.37 -30.90 -10.43
N GLU A 251 -5.43 -30.15 -10.77
CA GLU A 251 -6.10 -29.13 -9.94
C GLU A 251 -6.35 -29.61 -8.50
N ARG A 252 -6.95 -30.79 -8.33
CA ARG A 252 -7.37 -31.31 -7.01
C ARG A 252 -6.20 -31.55 -6.06
N LYS A 253 -5.07 -32.06 -6.56
CA LYS A 253 -3.89 -32.32 -5.75
C LYS A 253 -3.24 -31.02 -5.29
N ILE A 254 -3.21 -30.02 -6.17
CA ILE A 254 -2.69 -28.69 -5.86
C ILE A 254 -3.58 -28.01 -4.81
N LEU A 255 -4.91 -28.04 -5.01
CA LEU A 255 -5.87 -27.45 -4.08
C LEU A 255 -5.80 -28.09 -2.68
N SER A 256 -5.67 -29.41 -2.59
CA SER A 256 -5.45 -30.11 -1.32
C SER A 256 -4.19 -29.61 -0.61
N SER A 257 -3.08 -29.51 -1.33
CA SER A 257 -1.82 -29.01 -0.75
C SER A 257 -1.92 -27.55 -0.30
N ILE A 258 -2.66 -26.70 -1.02
CA ILE A 258 -2.91 -25.31 -0.62
C ILE A 258 -3.73 -25.27 0.67
N ASN A 259 -4.79 -26.07 0.77
CA ASN A 259 -5.63 -26.13 1.97
C ASN A 259 -4.86 -26.61 3.20
N GLU A 260 -3.99 -27.61 3.05
CA GLU A 260 -3.08 -28.06 4.12
C GLU A 260 -2.16 -26.93 4.59
N LYS A 261 -1.59 -26.15 3.66
CA LYS A 261 -0.71 -25.01 4.00
C LYS A 261 -1.48 -23.87 4.65
N LEU A 262 -2.70 -23.58 4.22
CA LEU A 262 -3.57 -22.57 4.82
C LEU A 262 -3.96 -22.95 6.26
N ALA A 263 -4.15 -24.23 6.54
CA ALA A 263 -4.47 -24.71 7.89
C ALA A 263 -3.36 -24.39 8.92
N VAL A 264 -2.10 -24.24 8.49
CA VAL A 264 -0.97 -23.87 9.37
C VAL A 264 -1.08 -22.43 9.89
N PHE A 265 -1.89 -21.59 9.25
CA PHE A 265 -2.11 -20.20 9.67
C PHE A 265 -3.23 -20.04 10.71
N GLN A 266 -4.05 -21.08 10.94
CA GLN A 266 -5.15 -21.10 11.91
C GLN A 266 -4.64 -21.49 13.30
#